data_AF-A0A2D5GWE7-F1
#
_entry.id   AF-A0A2D5GWE7-F1
#
_cell.length_a   1.000
_cell.length_b   1.000
_cell.length_c   1.000
_cell.angle_alpha   90.00
_cell.angle_beta   90.00
_cell.angle_gamma   90.00
#
_symmetry.space_group_name_H-M   'P 1'
#
loop_
_entity.id
_entity.type
_entity.pdbx_description
1 polymer ?
#
loop_
_entity_poly.entity_id
_entity_poly.type
_entity_poly.pdbx_seq_one_letter_code
_entity_poly.pdbx_strand_id
1 'polypeptide(L)' 'MNSIRKISIGKDYKNEAMHYSVGQEVYGGHTIIEIVEEDVKYKVFIQKGSDVVPWKDFNKNMAIAVEYNLEY' A
#
# COMPACT_ATOMS: atom_id res chain seq x y z
N MET A 1 12.18 6.03 9.66
CA MET A 1 10.96 5.41 9.11
C MET A 1 11.34 4.83 7.77
N ASN A 2 11.29 3.51 7.62
CA ASN A 2 11.63 2.88 6.34
C ASN A 2 10.45 3.04 5.39
N SER A 3 10.71 3.48 4.16
CA SER A 3 9.67 3.62 3.14
C SER A 3 9.06 2.26 2.82
N ILE A 4 7.74 2.12 2.94
CA ILE A 4 7.03 0.88 2.60
C ILE A 4 6.94 0.78 1.08
N ARG A 5 7.44 -0.33 0.53
CA ARG A 5 7.39 -0.63 -0.90
C ARG A 5 6.09 -1.31 -1.29
N LYS A 6 5.61 -2.25 -0.46
CA LYS A 6 4.40 -3.05 -0.74
C LYS A 6 3.73 -3.52 0.54
N ILE A 7 2.41 -3.63 0.51
CA ILE A 7 1.62 -4.40 1.47
C ILE A 7 0.82 -5.49 0.77
N SER A 8 0.69 -6.64 1.43
CA SER A 8 -0.13 -7.76 0.98
C SER A 8 -1.18 -8.07 2.04
N ILE A 9 -2.46 -8.10 1.65
CA ILE A 9 -3.61 -8.23 2.56
C ILE A 9 -4.32 -9.55 2.29
N GLY A 10 -4.29 -10.47 3.25
CA GLY A 10 -4.89 -11.79 3.09
C GLY A 10 -4.26 -12.84 4.02
N LYS A 11 -4.97 -13.96 4.22
CA LYS A 11 -4.51 -15.05 5.10
C LYS A 11 -3.27 -15.75 4.56
N ASP A 12 -3.20 -15.95 3.23
CA ASP A 12 -2.00 -16.39 2.52
C ASP A 12 -1.44 -15.21 1.73
N TYR A 13 -0.34 -14.64 2.22
CA TYR A 13 0.28 -13.48 1.60
C TYR A 13 0.81 -13.72 0.18
N LYS A 14 0.91 -14.96 -0.31
CA LYS A 14 1.44 -15.28 -1.64
C LYS A 14 0.36 -15.50 -2.69
N ASN A 15 -0.64 -16.34 -2.41
CA ASN A 15 -1.55 -16.85 -3.44
C ASN A 15 -2.95 -16.22 -3.39
N GLU A 16 -3.42 -15.82 -2.21
CA GLU A 16 -4.81 -15.36 -2.00
C GLU A 16 -4.85 -13.95 -1.39
N ALA A 17 -3.78 -13.17 -1.55
CA ALA A 17 -3.66 -11.82 -1.02
C ALA A 17 -3.91 -10.74 -2.07
N MET A 18 -4.45 -9.62 -1.61
CA MET A 18 -4.50 -8.38 -2.37
C MET A 18 -3.18 -7.65 -2.19
N HIS A 19 -2.50 -7.34 -3.30
CA HIS A 19 -1.19 -6.68 -3.28
C HIS A 19 -1.30 -5.23 -3.72
N TYR A 20 -0.65 -4.35 -2.96
CA TYR A 20 -0.55 -2.92 -3.23
C TYR A 20 0.91 -2.50 -3.16
N SER A 21 1.49 -2.14 -4.29
CA SER A 21 2.90 -1.72 -4.40
C SER A 21 3.01 -0.26 -4.83
N VAL A 22 3.97 0.47 -4.27
CA VAL A 22 4.33 1.80 -4.78
C VAL A 22 4.75 1.68 -6.25
N GLY A 23 4.25 2.56 -7.11
CA GLY A 23 4.44 2.56 -8.56
C GLY A 23 3.41 1.73 -9.35
N GLN A 24 2.51 1.01 -8.69
CA GLN A 24 1.46 0.23 -9.35
C GLN A 24 0.36 1.14 -9.91
N GLU A 25 0.00 0.96 -11.18
CA GLU A 25 -1.20 1.58 -11.76
C GLU A 25 -2.47 0.89 -11.25
N VAL A 26 -3.49 1.69 -10.95
CA VAL A 26 -4.80 1.25 -10.48
C VAL A 26 -5.91 1.90 -11.30
N TYR A 27 -7.15 1.49 -11.03
CA TYR A 27 -8.33 1.92 -11.77
C TYR A 27 -8.39 3.44 -11.99
N GLY A 28 -8.75 3.87 -13.20
CA GLY A 28 -8.93 5.28 -13.53
C GLY A 28 -7.65 6.01 -13.96
N GLY A 29 -6.54 5.29 -14.16
CA GLY A 29 -5.24 5.87 -14.54
C GLY A 29 -4.55 6.56 -13.37
N HIS A 30 -4.79 6.07 -12.16
CA HIS A 30 -4.10 6.52 -10.96
C HIS A 30 -2.91 5.60 -10.67
N THR A 31 -1.90 6.10 -9.98
CA THR A 31 -0.74 5.32 -9.54
C THR A 31 -0.64 5.35 -8.02
N ILE A 32 -0.32 4.23 -7.38
CA ILE A 32 0.01 4.19 -5.95
C ILE A 32 1.35 4.91 -5.77
N ILE A 33 1.35 6.01 -5.03
CA ILE A 33 2.55 6.82 -4.83
C ILE A 33 3.16 6.63 -3.44
N GLU A 34 2.37 6.22 -2.46
CA GLU A 34 2.84 6.11 -1.08
C GLU A 34 1.98 5.12 -0.28
N ILE A 35 2.65 4.40 0.63
CA ILE A 35 2.00 3.57 1.64
C ILE A 35 2.55 3.99 3.00
N VAL A 36 1.66 4.42 3.88
CA VAL A 36 2.01 4.95 5.20
C VAL A 36 1.49 4.02 6.28
N GLU A 37 2.37 3.65 7.21
CA GLU A 37 1.98 2.98 8.45
C GLU A 37 1.66 4.01 9.54
N GLU A 38 0.49 3.88 10.14
CA GLU A 38 0.05 4.63 11.32
C GLU A 38 -0.18 3.65 12.50
N ASP A 39 -0.50 4.17 13.68
CA ASP A 39 -0.64 3.36 14.91
C ASP A 39 -1.59 2.18 14.76
N VAL A 40 -2.72 2.38 14.08
CA VAL A 40 -3.81 1.38 14.01
C VAL A 40 -4.10 0.89 12.59
N LYS A 41 -3.40 1.41 11.58
CA LYS A 41 -3.72 1.13 10.17
C LYS A 41 -2.58 1.40 9.21
N TYR A 42 -2.74 0.91 7.98
CA TYR A 42 -1.95 1.28 6.80
C TYR A 42 -2.83 2.05 5.83
N LYS A 43 -2.32 3.17 5.31
CA LYS A 43 -2.98 3.98 4.27
C LYS A 43 -2.27 3.84 2.95
N VAL A 44 -3.04 3.76 1.87
CA VAL A 44 -2.54 3.76 0.49
C VAL A 44 -2.99 5.04 -0.19
N PHE A 45 -2.04 5.83 -0.70
CA PHE A 45 -2.29 7.05 -1.45
C PHE A 45 -2.11 6.80 -2.94
N ILE A 46 -3.00 7.39 -3.73
CA ILE A 46 -2.94 7.34 -5.19
C ILE A 46 -2.87 8.74 -5.78
N GLN A 47 -2.25 8.85 -6.94
CA GLN A 47 -2.10 10.10 -7.68
C GLN A 47 -2.59 9.97 -9.12
N LYS A 48 -3.19 11.03 -9.65
CA LYS A 48 -3.38 11.22 -11.11
C LYS A 48 -3.17 12.69 -11.46
N GLY A 49 -2.23 12.96 -12.36
CA GLY A 49 -1.76 14.33 -12.59
C GLY A 49 -1.15 14.90 -11.31
N SER A 50 -1.63 16.07 -10.87
CA SER A 50 -1.21 16.70 -9.63
C SER A 50 -1.98 16.25 -8.39
N ASP A 51 -3.11 15.55 -8.56
CA ASP A 51 -4.05 15.29 -7.46
C ASP A 51 -3.66 14.02 -6.71
N VAL A 52 -3.38 14.17 -5.41
CA VAL A 52 -3.08 13.08 -4.47
C VAL A 52 -4.26 12.90 -3.53
N VAL A 53 -4.75 11.66 -3.42
CA VAL A 53 -5.87 11.33 -2.53
C VAL A 53 -5.62 10.04 -1.74
N PRO A 54 -6.13 9.94 -0.49
CA PRO A 54 -6.17 8.67 0.21
C PRO A 54 -7.17 7.74 -0.49
N TRP A 55 -6.76 6.51 -0.79
CA TRP A 55 -7.59 5.56 -1.52
C TRP A 55 -8.12 4.42 -0.64
N LYS A 56 -7.25 3.82 0.17
CA LYS A 56 -7.59 2.68 1.01
C LYS A 56 -6.90 2.76 2.36
N ASP A 57 -7.65 2.38 3.39
CA ASP A 57 -7.17 2.19 4.76
C ASP A 57 -7.39 0.73 5.17
N PHE A 58 -6.36 0.10 5.73
CA PHE A 58 -6.40 -1.26 6.27
C PHE A 58 -6.03 -1.25 7.75
N ASN A 59 -6.91 -1.71 8.62
CA ASN A 59 -6.59 -1.78 10.05
C ASN A 59 -5.59 -2.91 10.35
N LYS A 60 -4.82 -2.76 11.43
CA LYS A 60 -3.78 -3.73 11.83
C LYS A 60 -4.29 -5.06 12.39
N ASN A 61 -5.61 -5.23 12.57
CA ASN A 61 -6.18 -6.53 12.95
C ASN A 61 -6.32 -7.49 11.75
N MET A 62 -6.10 -7.00 10.52
CA MET A 62 -6.08 -7.81 9.31
C MET A 62 -4.75 -8.58 9.19
N ALA A 63 -4.75 -9.68 8.44
CA ALA A 63 -3.52 -10.36 8.06
C ALA A 63 -2.79 -9.52 6.99
N ILE A 64 -1.71 -8.83 7.40
CA ILE A 64 -0.94 -7.92 6.56
C ILE A 64 0.53 -8.33 6.58
N ALA A 65 1.12 -8.47 5.40
CA ALA A 65 2.57 -8.56 5.22
C ALA A 65 3.10 -7.24 4.64
N VAL A 66 4.14 -6.67 5.25
CA VAL A 66 4.77 -5.40 4.84
C VAL A 66 6.14 -5.67 4.25
N GLU A 67 6.42 -5.12 3.08
CA GLU A 67 7.74 -5.13 2.45
C GLU A 67 8.28 -3.70 2.39
N TYR A 68 9.43 -3.48 3.02
CA TYR A 68 10.13 -2.20 3.02
C TYR A 68 11.01 -2.05 1.79
N ASN A 69 11.29 -0.80 1.41
CA ASN A 69 12.31 -0.52 0.42
C ASN A 69 13.69 -0.96 0.96
N LEU A 70 14.50 -1.55 0.09
CA LEU A 70 15.85 -2.01 0.40
C LEU A 70 16.91 -0.98 0.00
N GLU A 71 16.50 0.05 -0.73
CA GLU A 71 17.34 1.20 -1.06
C GLU A 71 17.57 2.04 0.20
N TYR A 72 18.84 2.14 0.60
CA TYR A 72 19.36 2.96 1.69
C TYR A 72 20.15 4.15 1.13
#